data_AF-A0A353B5J3-F1
#
_entry.id   AF-A0A353B5J3-F1
#
_cell.length_a   1.000
_cell.length_b   1.000
_cell.length_c   1.000
_cell.angle_alpha   90.00
_cell.angle_beta   90.00
_cell.angle_gamma   90.00
#
_symmetry.space_group_name_H-M   'P 1'
#
loop_
_entity.id
_entity.type
_entity.pdbx_description
1 polymer ?
#
loop_
_entity_poly.entity_id
_entity_poly.type
_entity_poly.pdbx_seq_one_letter_code
_entity_poly.pdbx_strand_id
1 'polypeptide(L)'
;MKKFVASVVVLAVFAVGSTAFGLYSVSDTGKRPKDWPRELETLRAQSRTLVGPTFAARHFAMRFKDRDEFEAAWPHILEVKSKGAPIYLVRGPNFFLGKKQTGVVVHCPPEGQWENPKTPEAPIKGYPSDSRSRWQRMNYIELLVDGEVVDLNRIPLPPDTLIIDERFKSDKQNGATNTE
;
A
#
# COMPACT_ATOMS: atom_id res chain seq x y z
N MET A 1 -46.01 -27.42 -6.06
CA MET A 1 -45.85 -26.54 -4.87
C MET A 1 -44.47 -26.62 -4.21
N LYS A 2 -44.03 -27.75 -3.65
CA LYS A 2 -42.73 -27.84 -2.92
C LYS A 2 -41.50 -27.36 -3.71
N LYS A 3 -41.41 -27.68 -5.00
CA LYS A 3 -40.29 -27.25 -5.88
C LYS A 3 -40.29 -25.74 -6.14
N PHE A 4 -41.48 -25.13 -6.24
CA PHE A 4 -41.62 -23.68 -6.45
C PHE A 4 -41.22 -22.89 -5.21
N VAL A 5 -41.64 -23.35 -4.03
CA VAL A 5 -41.24 -22.75 -2.74
C VAL A 5 -39.72 -22.82 -2.54
N ALA A 6 -39.09 -23.95 -2.87
CA ALA A 6 -37.64 -24.08 -2.78
C ALA A 6 -36.90 -23.09 -3.71
N SER A 7 -37.36 -22.91 -4.95
CA SER A 7 -36.76 -21.96 -5.89
C SER A 7 -36.89 -20.50 -5.43
N VAL A 8 -38.03 -20.12 -4.85
CA VAL A 8 -38.25 -18.77 -4.31
C VAL A 8 -37.34 -18.50 -3.10
N VAL A 9 -37.17 -19.48 -2.20
CA VAL A 9 -36.26 -19.36 -1.05
C VAL A 9 -34.80 -19.19 -1.50
N VAL A 10 -34.36 -19.97 -2.48
CA VAL A 10 -32.99 -19.85 -3.03
C VAL A 10 -32.76 -18.48 -3.67
N LEU A 11 -33.71 -17.99 -4.47
CA LEU A 11 -33.64 -16.64 -5.07
C LEU A 11 -33.61 -15.54 -4.00
N ALA A 12 -34.41 -15.67 -2.94
CA ALA A 12 -34.39 -14.72 -1.83
C ALA A 12 -33.04 -14.71 -1.09
N VAL A 13 -32.43 -15.89 -0.87
CA VAL A 13 -31.09 -16.00 -0.24
C VAL A 13 -30.00 -15.39 -1.13
N PHE A 14 -30.04 -15.63 -2.44
CA PHE A 14 -29.09 -15.01 -3.38
C PHE A 14 -29.27 -13.49 -3.50
N ALA A 15 -30.51 -13.00 -3.49
CA ALA A 15 -30.79 -11.56 -3.51
C ALA A 15 -30.24 -10.87 -2.25
N VAL A 16 -30.46 -11.44 -1.07
CA VAL A 16 -29.94 -10.90 0.20
C VAL A 16 -28.41 -11.08 0.33
N GLY A 17 -27.84 -12.15 -0.23
CA GLY A 17 -26.39 -12.38 -0.23
C GLY A 17 -25.59 -11.55 -1.24
N SER A 18 -26.25 -10.87 -2.19
CA SER A 18 -25.61 -10.11 -3.26
C SER A 18 -24.99 -8.77 -2.82
N THR A 19 -25.33 -8.28 -1.63
CA THR A 19 -24.76 -7.04 -1.08
C THR A 19 -23.46 -7.31 -0.32
N ALA A 20 -22.48 -7.88 -1.00
CA ALA A 20 -21.10 -7.89 -0.52
C ALA A 20 -20.47 -6.55 -0.89
N PHE A 21 -20.48 -5.58 0.03
CA PHE A 21 -19.77 -4.32 -0.20
C PHE A 21 -18.27 -4.59 -0.19
N GLY A 22 -17.62 -4.35 -1.33
CA GLY A 22 -16.16 -4.32 -1.40
C GLY A 22 -15.65 -3.25 -0.47
N LEU A 23 -14.99 -3.67 0.62
CA LEU A 23 -14.39 -2.75 1.59
C LEU A 23 -13.33 -1.84 0.91
N TYR A 24 -12.75 -2.29 -0.20
CA TYR A 24 -11.82 -1.51 -1.02
C TYR A 24 -12.32 -1.39 -2.45
N SER A 25 -12.12 -0.21 -3.04
CA SER A 25 -12.12 -0.07 -4.50
C SER A 25 -10.72 -0.38 -5.02
N VAL A 26 -10.61 -1.31 -5.96
CA VAL A 26 -9.33 -1.73 -6.54
C VAL A 26 -9.36 -1.44 -8.04
N SER A 27 -8.34 -0.71 -8.50
CA SER A 27 -8.05 -0.50 -9.91
C SER A 27 -6.78 -1.26 -10.26
N ASP A 28 -6.85 -2.12 -11.27
CA ASP A 28 -5.69 -2.88 -11.77
C ASP A 28 -4.72 -2.03 -12.60
N THR A 29 -5.03 -0.73 -12.75
CA THR A 29 -4.11 0.28 -13.26
C THR A 29 -3.91 1.39 -12.23
N GLY A 30 -2.71 1.97 -12.22
CA GLY A 30 -2.38 3.09 -11.33
C GLY A 30 -3.13 4.36 -11.74
N LYS A 31 -4.11 4.82 -10.95
CA LYS A 31 -4.75 6.15 -11.11
C LYS A 31 -3.93 7.23 -10.39
N ARG A 32 -2.66 7.35 -10.77
CA ARG A 32 -1.69 8.25 -10.13
C ARG A 32 -2.06 9.74 -10.26
N PRO A 33 -1.69 10.59 -9.28
CA PRO A 33 -1.82 12.03 -9.37
C PRO A 33 -1.08 12.63 -10.58
N LYS A 34 -1.52 13.79 -11.07
CA LYS A 34 -0.98 14.42 -12.31
C LYS A 34 0.41 15.05 -12.10
N ASP A 35 0.74 15.37 -10.86
CA ASP A 35 1.97 16.00 -10.39
C ASP A 35 3.12 15.00 -10.16
N TRP A 36 2.86 13.69 -10.26
CA TRP A 36 3.90 12.67 -10.13
C TRP A 36 4.86 12.66 -11.33
N PRO A 37 6.13 12.25 -11.12
CA PRO A 37 7.13 12.15 -12.18
C PRO A 37 6.64 11.34 -13.38
N ARG A 38 6.99 11.79 -14.59
CA ARG A 38 6.52 11.17 -15.84
C ARG A 38 7.14 9.80 -16.06
N GLU A 39 8.32 9.57 -15.51
CA GLU A 39 9.10 8.33 -15.56
C GLU A 39 8.32 7.18 -14.92
N LEU A 40 7.50 7.45 -13.90
CA LEU A 40 6.62 6.46 -13.28
C LEU A 40 5.37 6.12 -14.14
N GLU A 41 5.15 6.77 -15.29
CA GLU A 41 4.00 6.47 -16.19
C GLU A 41 4.14 5.08 -16.80
N THR A 42 5.37 4.67 -17.08
CA THR A 42 5.69 3.35 -17.65
C THR A 42 5.20 2.22 -16.75
N LEU A 43 5.23 2.43 -15.42
CA LEU A 43 4.79 1.47 -14.42
C LEU A 43 3.26 1.41 -14.27
N ARG A 44 2.50 2.30 -14.92
CA ARG A 44 1.05 2.44 -14.71
C ARG A 44 0.27 1.18 -15.01
N ALA A 45 0.65 0.46 -16.07
CA ALA A 45 0.00 -0.77 -16.51
C ALA A 45 0.20 -1.94 -15.54
N GLN A 46 1.29 -1.94 -14.76
CA GLN A 46 1.58 -2.97 -13.76
C GLN A 46 1.32 -2.53 -12.32
N SER A 47 0.95 -1.27 -12.12
CA SER A 47 0.61 -0.71 -10.81
C SER A 47 -0.85 -0.89 -10.48
N ARG A 48 -1.17 -0.97 -9.19
CA ARG A 48 -2.55 -0.99 -8.69
C ARG A 48 -2.83 0.24 -7.86
N THR A 49 -4.07 0.69 -7.91
CA THR A 49 -4.58 1.69 -6.96
C THR A 49 -5.64 1.04 -6.10
N LEU A 50 -5.43 1.08 -4.79
CA LEU A 50 -6.41 0.63 -3.81
C LEU A 50 -6.91 1.85 -3.05
N VAL A 51 -8.23 1.99 -2.95
CA VAL A 51 -8.88 3.04 -2.18
C VAL A 51 -9.63 2.39 -1.04
N GLY A 52 -9.19 2.69 0.18
CA GLY A 52 -9.78 2.15 1.41
C GLY A 52 -11.18 2.69 1.70
N PRO A 53 -11.96 1.96 2.52
CA PRO A 53 -13.32 2.36 2.90
C PRO A 53 -13.28 3.61 3.79
N THR A 54 -12.24 3.68 4.63
CA THR A 54 -12.05 4.71 5.63
C THR A 54 -11.30 5.87 5.00
N PHE A 55 -11.97 7.03 4.95
CA PHE A 55 -11.43 8.29 4.42
C PHE A 55 -10.94 8.22 2.97
N ALA A 56 -11.32 7.23 2.16
CA ALA A 56 -10.82 7.09 0.79
C ALA A 56 -9.28 7.17 0.69
N ALA A 57 -8.57 6.59 1.68
CA ALA A 57 -7.12 6.53 1.67
C ALA A 57 -6.63 5.75 0.43
N ARG A 58 -5.68 6.33 -0.31
CA ARG A 58 -5.19 5.76 -1.57
C ARG A 58 -3.84 5.11 -1.38
N HIS A 59 -3.68 3.94 -1.99
CA HIS A 59 -2.44 3.18 -2.00
C HIS A 59 -2.05 2.88 -3.43
N PHE A 60 -0.86 3.29 -3.84
CA PHE A 60 -0.31 3.01 -5.16
C PHE A 60 0.73 1.91 -5.02
N ALA A 61 0.37 0.71 -5.45
CA ALA A 61 1.22 -0.46 -5.39
C ALA A 61 1.90 -0.66 -6.75
N MET A 62 3.18 -0.33 -6.83
CA MET A 62 4.04 -0.48 -8.00
C MET A 62 4.74 -1.84 -7.92
N ARG A 63 4.55 -2.65 -8.96
CA ARG A 63 5.23 -3.92 -9.13
C ARG A 63 6.36 -3.74 -10.12
N PHE A 64 7.40 -4.54 -9.95
CA PHE A 64 8.52 -4.58 -10.88
C PHE A 64 8.63 -5.99 -11.45
N LYS A 65 9.15 -6.08 -12.67
CA LYS A 65 9.47 -7.32 -13.36
C LYS A 65 10.85 -7.81 -12.93
N ASP A 66 11.80 -6.90 -12.85
CA ASP A 66 13.20 -7.16 -12.57
C ASP A 66 13.83 -5.98 -11.81
N ARG A 67 15.06 -6.20 -11.38
CA ARG A 67 15.85 -5.26 -10.59
C ARG A 67 16.12 -3.96 -11.33
N ASP A 68 16.46 -4.03 -12.61
CA ASP A 68 16.86 -2.85 -13.38
C ASP A 68 15.67 -1.89 -13.53
N GLU A 69 14.46 -2.44 -13.74
CA GLU A 69 13.23 -1.64 -13.75
C GLU A 69 12.98 -0.95 -12.40
N PHE A 70 13.22 -1.64 -11.28
CA PHE A 70 13.11 -1.06 -9.95
C PHE A 70 14.14 0.04 -9.71
N GLU A 71 15.42 -0.22 -9.98
CA GLU A 71 16.51 0.74 -9.77
C GLU A 71 16.33 2.00 -10.62
N ALA A 72 15.84 1.87 -11.86
CA ALA A 72 15.51 3.00 -12.72
C ALA A 72 14.33 3.83 -12.17
N ALA A 73 13.34 3.20 -11.56
CA ALA A 73 12.18 3.89 -10.99
C ALA A 73 12.47 4.50 -9.61
N TRP A 74 13.42 3.94 -8.84
CA TRP A 74 13.62 4.27 -7.44
C TRP A 74 13.85 5.76 -7.14
N PRO A 75 14.69 6.51 -7.88
CA PRO A 75 14.86 7.95 -7.66
C PRO A 75 13.54 8.72 -7.76
N HIS A 76 12.72 8.38 -8.76
CA HIS A 76 11.43 9.04 -9.01
C HIS A 76 10.36 8.65 -8.00
N ILE A 77 10.44 7.44 -7.45
CA ILE A 77 9.60 7.00 -6.32
C ILE A 77 9.94 7.82 -5.06
N LEU A 78 11.21 8.17 -4.85
CA LEU A 78 11.59 8.99 -3.70
C LEU A 78 11.07 10.42 -3.80
N GLU A 79 10.92 10.97 -5.02
CA GLU A 79 10.35 12.31 -5.25
C GLU A 79 8.89 12.44 -4.79
N VAL A 80 8.11 11.36 -4.85
CA VAL A 80 6.70 11.39 -4.41
C VAL A 80 6.54 11.34 -2.89
N LYS A 81 7.60 11.00 -2.15
CA LYS A 81 7.59 10.89 -0.69
C LYS A 81 7.58 12.27 -0.05
N SER A 82 6.69 12.46 0.91
CA SER A 82 6.67 13.67 1.74
C SER A 82 7.97 13.86 2.51
N LYS A 83 8.39 15.12 2.70
CA LYS A 83 9.57 15.45 3.51
C LYS A 83 9.37 14.96 4.95
N GLY A 84 10.35 14.22 5.48
CA GLY A 84 10.29 13.66 6.84
C GLY A 84 9.39 12.44 7.02
N ALA A 85 8.60 12.04 6.00
CA ALA A 85 7.87 10.78 6.04
C ALA A 85 8.82 9.57 5.92
N PRO A 86 8.51 8.44 6.58
CA PRO A 86 9.40 7.29 6.64
C PRO A 86 9.36 6.41 5.39
N ILE A 87 10.34 5.52 5.31
CA ILE A 87 10.29 4.31 4.48
C ILE A 87 10.19 3.11 5.44
N TYR A 88 9.14 2.32 5.28
CA TYR A 88 8.96 1.05 5.96
C TYR A 88 9.57 -0.06 5.14
N LEU A 89 10.52 -0.80 5.72
CA LEU A 89 11.04 -2.02 5.11
C LEU A 89 10.16 -3.18 5.54
N VAL A 90 9.57 -3.88 4.58
CA VAL A 90 8.67 -5.00 4.83
C VAL A 90 9.11 -6.22 4.02
N ARG A 91 8.72 -7.42 4.45
CA ARG A 91 9.01 -8.68 3.75
C ARG A 91 7.75 -9.55 3.77
N GLY A 92 7.59 -10.37 2.73
CA GLY A 92 6.52 -11.36 2.63
C GLY A 92 5.28 -10.87 1.89
N PRO A 93 4.16 -11.61 1.97
CA PRO A 93 2.93 -11.27 1.25
C PRO A 93 2.41 -9.89 1.64
N ASN A 94 2.05 -9.09 0.64
CA ASN A 94 1.47 -7.76 0.85
C ASN A 94 0.16 -7.64 0.07
N PHE A 95 -0.90 -7.28 0.79
CA PHE A 95 -2.24 -7.16 0.25
C PHE A 95 -2.31 -6.23 -0.98
N PHE A 96 -1.61 -5.10 -0.94
CA PHE A 96 -1.62 -4.10 -2.01
C PHE A 96 -0.96 -4.63 -3.29
N LEU A 97 0.08 -5.45 -3.16
CA LEU A 97 0.80 -6.05 -4.30
C LEU A 97 0.18 -7.35 -4.79
N GLY A 98 -0.80 -7.91 -4.08
CA GLY A 98 -1.55 -9.10 -4.50
C GLY A 98 -0.66 -10.36 -4.44
N LYS A 99 -0.61 -11.14 -5.53
CA LYS A 99 0.19 -12.39 -5.57
C LYS A 99 1.70 -12.15 -5.64
N LYS A 100 2.15 -10.96 -6.05
CA LYS A 100 3.57 -10.61 -6.08
C LYS A 100 4.02 -10.17 -4.69
N GLN A 101 5.20 -10.64 -4.28
CA GLN A 101 5.78 -10.35 -2.96
C GLN A 101 6.84 -9.25 -2.99
N THR A 102 7.01 -8.58 -4.13
CA THR A 102 8.01 -7.52 -4.30
C THR A 102 7.42 -6.32 -5.01
N GLY A 103 7.80 -5.14 -4.53
CA GLY A 103 7.36 -3.87 -5.08
C GLY A 103 7.49 -2.74 -4.08
N VAL A 104 6.85 -1.64 -4.45
CA VAL A 104 6.74 -0.44 -3.62
C VAL A 104 5.26 -0.13 -3.44
N VAL A 105 4.86 0.22 -2.22
CA VAL A 105 3.54 0.80 -1.97
C VAL A 105 3.74 2.23 -1.49
N VAL A 106 3.19 3.19 -2.24
CA VAL A 106 3.11 4.58 -1.79
C VAL A 106 1.73 4.79 -1.17
N HIS A 107 1.72 5.12 0.11
CA HIS A 107 0.52 5.46 0.85
C HIS A 107 0.29 6.95 0.72
N CYS A 108 -0.89 7.34 0.27
CA CYS A 108 -1.24 8.74 0.09
C CYS A 108 -2.33 9.17 1.08
N PRO A 109 -2.40 10.48 1.39
CA PRO A 109 -3.53 11.04 2.11
C PRO A 109 -4.88 10.72 1.43
N PRO A 110 -5.98 10.77 2.20
CA PRO A 110 -7.36 10.78 1.69
C PRO A 110 -7.57 11.66 0.46
N GLU A 111 -8.46 11.22 -0.43
CA GLU A 111 -8.92 12.05 -1.55
C GLU A 111 -9.46 13.43 -1.07
N GLY A 112 -9.11 14.49 -1.78
CA GLY A 112 -9.45 15.88 -1.44
C GLY A 112 -8.44 16.58 -0.54
N GLN A 113 -7.63 15.84 0.23
CA GLN A 113 -6.54 16.44 1.03
C GLN A 113 -5.41 17.01 0.17
N TRP A 114 -5.22 16.47 -1.03
CA TRP A 114 -4.16 16.87 -1.96
C TRP A 114 -4.46 18.18 -2.69
N GLU A 115 -5.73 18.47 -3.01
CA GLU A 115 -6.13 19.73 -3.66
C GLU A 115 -6.35 20.85 -2.64
N ASN A 116 -6.87 20.50 -1.47
CA ASN A 116 -7.21 21.47 -0.42
C ASN A 116 -7.01 20.83 0.96
N PRO A 117 -5.77 20.84 1.48
CA PRO A 117 -5.46 20.20 2.75
C PRO A 117 -6.19 20.90 3.88
N LYS A 118 -7.30 20.30 4.36
CA LYS A 118 -7.92 20.66 5.64
C LYS A 118 -6.96 20.44 6.81
N THR A 119 -5.94 19.59 6.61
CA THR A 119 -4.90 19.31 7.59
C THR A 119 -3.52 19.40 6.95
N PRO A 120 -2.52 19.98 7.63
CA PRO A 120 -1.18 20.10 7.09
C PRO A 120 -0.54 18.73 6.87
N GLU A 121 0.28 18.64 5.83
CA GLU A 121 1.15 17.51 5.53
C GLU A 121 2.25 17.41 6.60
N ALA A 122 1.92 16.77 7.72
CA ALA A 122 2.78 16.65 8.87
C ALA A 122 2.45 15.39 9.69
N PRO A 123 3.39 14.90 10.50
CA PRO A 123 3.15 13.78 11.40
C PRO A 123 2.02 14.12 12.39
N ILE A 124 1.09 13.18 12.59
CA ILE A 124 0.01 13.34 13.57
C ILE A 124 0.61 13.25 14.98
N LYS A 125 0.43 14.32 15.78
CA LYS A 125 0.89 14.38 17.16
C LYS A 125 0.19 13.34 18.03
N GLY A 126 0.89 12.80 19.02
CA GLY A 126 0.35 11.81 19.97
C GLY A 126 0.45 10.35 19.52
N TYR A 127 0.80 10.08 18.26
CA TYR A 127 1.09 8.71 17.80
C TYR A 127 2.58 8.36 17.93
N PRO A 128 2.91 7.09 18.27
CA PRO A 128 4.29 6.58 18.24
C PRO A 128 4.97 6.85 16.90
N SER A 129 6.29 7.08 16.90
CA SER A 129 7.06 7.41 15.70
C SER A 129 7.04 6.31 14.64
N ASP A 130 6.93 5.05 15.06
CA ASP A 130 6.87 3.85 14.21
C ASP A 130 5.45 3.47 13.79
N SER A 131 4.43 4.19 14.26
CA SER A 131 3.04 3.91 13.91
C SER A 131 2.69 4.46 12.54
N ARG A 132 2.20 3.60 11.63
CA ARG A 132 1.66 4.00 10.32
C ARG A 132 0.57 5.08 10.42
N SER A 133 -0.23 5.06 11.49
CA SER A 133 -1.27 6.05 11.75
C SER A 133 -0.71 7.47 11.88
N ARG A 134 0.51 7.62 12.39
CA ARG A 134 1.20 8.92 12.48
C ARG A 134 1.38 9.59 11.11
N TRP A 135 1.49 8.80 10.05
CA TRP A 135 1.90 9.26 8.72
C TRP A 135 0.75 9.31 7.71
N GLN A 136 -0.50 9.07 8.13
CA GLN A 136 -1.68 9.01 7.24
C GLN A 136 -1.99 10.31 6.48
N ARG A 137 -1.39 11.44 6.88
CA ARG A 137 -1.51 12.74 6.21
C ARG A 137 -0.36 13.06 5.26
N MET A 138 0.51 12.08 5.02
CA MET A 138 1.74 12.24 4.24
C MET A 138 1.87 11.11 3.23
N ASN A 139 2.60 11.36 2.16
CA ASN A 139 3.08 10.32 1.27
C ASN A 139 4.24 9.59 1.94
N TYR A 140 4.02 8.35 2.37
CA TYR A 140 5.07 7.48 2.90
C TYR A 140 5.15 6.17 2.11
N ILE A 141 6.29 5.48 2.22
CA ILE A 141 6.61 4.33 1.38
C ILE A 141 6.66 3.05 2.23
N GLU A 142 6.06 1.98 1.73
CA GLU A 142 6.44 0.60 2.05
C GLU A 142 7.32 0.07 0.92
N LEU A 143 8.51 -0.40 1.29
CA LEU A 143 9.45 -1.04 0.39
C LEU A 143 9.50 -2.54 0.74
N LEU A 144 9.05 -3.38 -0.18
CA LEU A 144 9.08 -4.83 -0.01
C LEU A 144 10.43 -5.38 -0.46
N VAL A 145 11.22 -5.82 0.50
CA VAL A 145 12.59 -6.28 0.29
C VAL A 145 12.60 -7.79 0.12
N ASP A 146 12.94 -8.24 -1.08
CA ASP A 146 13.14 -9.67 -1.41
C ASP A 146 14.61 -10.05 -1.59
N GLY A 147 15.50 -9.07 -1.81
CA GLY A 147 16.91 -9.29 -2.11
C GLY A 147 17.21 -9.65 -3.57
N GLU A 148 16.19 -9.92 -4.38
CA GLU A 148 16.33 -10.25 -5.80
C GLU A 148 16.06 -9.02 -6.66
N VAL A 149 14.85 -8.46 -6.57
CA VAL A 149 14.45 -7.27 -7.32
C VAL A 149 14.67 -6.02 -6.47
N VAL A 150 14.29 -6.05 -5.20
CA VAL A 150 14.52 -4.97 -4.23
C VAL A 150 15.64 -5.40 -3.29
N ASP A 151 16.85 -4.96 -3.60
CA ASP A 151 18.07 -5.21 -2.83
C ASP A 151 18.58 -3.92 -2.17
N LEU A 152 18.57 -3.90 -0.83
CA LEU A 152 18.99 -2.74 -0.04
C LEU A 152 20.49 -2.41 -0.20
N ASN A 153 21.32 -3.35 -0.66
CA ASN A 153 22.75 -3.11 -0.88
C ASN A 153 23.02 -2.34 -2.18
N ARG A 154 22.01 -2.20 -3.05
CA ARG A 154 22.16 -1.61 -4.38
C ARG A 154 21.43 -0.29 -4.56
N ILE A 155 20.49 0.04 -3.67
CA ILE A 155 19.76 1.30 -3.73
C ILE A 155 20.22 2.28 -2.66
N PRO A 156 20.37 3.57 -2.99
CA PRO A 156 20.57 4.58 -1.98
C PRO A 156 19.27 4.80 -1.22
N LEU A 157 19.32 4.70 0.11
CA LEU A 157 18.27 5.23 0.97
C LEU A 157 18.56 6.71 1.29
N PRO A 158 17.56 7.61 1.29
CA PRO A 158 17.83 9.01 1.56
C PRO A 158 18.35 9.20 3.00
N PRO A 159 19.45 9.95 3.21
CA PRO A 159 20.10 10.05 4.52
C PRO A 159 19.23 10.70 5.60
N ASP A 160 18.35 11.62 5.22
CA ASP A 160 17.44 12.33 6.14
C ASP A 160 16.06 11.64 6.28
N THR A 161 15.96 10.37 5.89
CA THR A 161 14.69 9.63 5.95
C THR A 161 14.69 8.63 7.09
N LEU A 162 13.65 8.70 7.92
CA LEU A 162 13.38 7.69 8.95
C LEU A 162 13.14 6.32 8.29
N ILE A 163 14.00 5.35 8.59
CA ILE A 163 13.83 3.96 8.15
C ILE A 163 13.23 3.16 9.30
N ILE A 164 12.10 2.51 9.04
CA ILE A 164 11.43 1.63 10.01
C ILE A 164 11.50 0.21 9.45
N ASP A 165 12.30 -0.65 10.09
CA ASP A 165 12.47 -2.03 9.65
C ASP A 165 11.43 -2.95 10.29
N GLU A 166 10.48 -3.42 9.48
CA GLU A 166 9.40 -4.32 9.86
C GLU A 166 9.56 -5.73 9.25
N ARG A 167 10.66 -6.01 8.57
CA ARG A 167 10.88 -7.28 7.85
C ARG A 167 10.78 -8.53 8.73
N PHE A 168 10.97 -8.37 10.04
CA PHE A 168 11.03 -9.46 11.03
C PHE A 168 10.00 -9.33 12.16
N LYS A 169 8.96 -8.49 12.00
CA LYS A 169 7.94 -8.30 13.05
C LYS A 169 7.09 -9.56 13.29
N SER A 170 6.82 -10.36 12.25
CA SER A 170 6.07 -11.63 12.36
C SER A 170 6.81 -12.70 13.16
N ASP A 171 8.14 -12.74 13.06
CA ASP A 171 8.96 -13.75 13.73
C ASP A 171 8.97 -13.55 15.26
N LYS A 172 8.84 -12.30 15.71
CA LYS A 172 8.79 -11.95 17.14
C LYS A 172 7.49 -12.38 17.83
N GLN A 173 6.37 -12.46 17.12
CA GLN A 173 5.11 -12.92 17.72
C GLN A 173 5.06 -14.46 17.89
N ASN A 174 5.76 -15.19 17.02
CA ASN A 174 5.85 -16.66 17.10
C ASN A 174 6.98 -17.15 18.02
N GLY A 175 7.97 -16.31 18.33
CA GLY A 175 9.03 -16.64 19.29
C GLY A 175 8.62 -16.51 20.77
N ALA A 176 7.57 -15.76 21.08
CA ALA A 176 7.09 -15.55 22.44
C ALA A 176 6.11 -16.63 22.94
N THR A 177 5.77 -17.61 22.10
CA THR A 177 4.86 -18.72 22.43
C THR A 177 5.57 -20.06 22.68
N ASN A 178 6.91 -20.11 22.61
CA ASN A 178 7.70 -21.33 22.81
C ASN A 178 8.81 -21.16 23.87
N THR A 179 8.47 -20.65 25.04
CA THR A 179 9.25 -20.87 26.26
C THR A 179 8.29 -21.33 27.33
N GLU A 180 8.23 -22.66 27.50
CA GLU A 180 7.75 -23.35 28.70
C GLU A 180 8.59 -22.98 29.92
#